data_AF-A0A6P8CRA0-F1
#
_entry.id   AF-A0A6P8CRA0-F1
#
_cell.length_a   1.000
_cell.length_b   1.000
_cell.length_c   1.000
_cell.angle_alpha   90.00
_cell.angle_beta   90.00
_cell.angle_gamma   90.00
#
_symmetry.space_group_name_H-M   'P 1'
#
loop_
_entity.id
_entity.type
_entity.pdbx_description
1 polymer ?
#
loop_
_entity_poly.entity_id
_entity_poly.type
_entity_poly.pdbx_seq_one_letter_code
_entity_poly.pdbx_strand_id
1 'polypeptide(L)'
;MGQKGSNWAHHIANLSKMKWRSRVQKCIVCRGSHKSRTSKDVCQAAHLLLGVKTTTPLEGKTTTPQDGNSNSVLFDACLLASESNKLETTARWELINKVWAEALLYAAYSCEGYEHSKRLSEGGELLSHVWLLLAHFGISKLVNTSERHVTVKLLTK
;
A
#
# COMPACT_ATOMS: atom_id res chain seq x y z
N MET A 1 10.26 2.94 71.99
CA MET A 1 10.98 2.29 70.88
C MET A 1 10.03 1.33 70.19
N GLY A 2 9.65 1.60 68.94
CA GLY A 2 8.70 0.77 68.20
C GLY A 2 8.78 1.10 66.71
N GLN A 3 9.67 0.41 66.01
CA GLN A 3 9.81 0.49 64.56
C GLN A 3 8.57 -0.11 63.87
N LYS A 4 7.82 0.70 63.13
CA LYS A 4 6.94 0.24 62.04
C LYS A 4 6.92 1.32 60.93
N GLY A 5 8.10 1.66 60.44
CA GLY A 5 8.30 2.50 59.25
C GLY A 5 8.35 1.66 57.98
N SER A 6 7.25 0.98 57.70
CA SER A 6 6.75 0.58 56.38
C SER A 6 7.74 0.43 55.20
N ASN A 7 7.99 -0.83 54.83
CA ASN A 7 8.87 -1.34 53.76
C ASN A 7 8.36 -1.07 52.32
N TRP A 8 7.75 0.10 52.05
CA TRP A 8 7.18 0.42 50.73
C TRP A 8 8.28 0.77 49.72
N ALA A 9 9.34 1.44 50.16
CA ALA A 9 10.46 1.81 49.30
C ALA A 9 11.14 0.58 48.69
N HIS A 10 11.28 -0.52 49.46
CA HIS A 10 11.86 -1.76 48.96
C HIS A 10 10.92 -2.50 48.01
N HIS A 11 9.59 -2.42 48.22
CA HIS A 11 8.59 -2.98 47.31
C HIS A 11 8.56 -2.25 45.96
N ILE A 12 8.63 -0.91 45.96
CA ILE A 12 8.68 -0.10 44.74
C ILE A 12 10.01 -0.30 44.00
N ALA A 13 11.12 -0.38 44.73
CA ALA A 13 12.43 -0.70 44.15
C ALA A 13 12.48 -2.10 43.50
N ASN A 14 11.68 -3.05 44.00
CA ASN A 14 11.57 -4.38 43.41
C ASN A 14 10.70 -4.39 42.15
N LEU A 15 9.69 -3.52 42.07
CA LEU A 15 8.89 -3.31 40.85
C LEU A 15 9.70 -2.66 39.72
N SER A 16 10.62 -1.74 40.03
CA SER A 16 11.50 -1.15 39.00
C SER A 16 12.57 -2.10 38.48
N LYS A 17 12.91 -3.16 39.25
CA LYS A 17 13.80 -4.26 38.84
C LYS A 17 13.10 -5.38 38.08
N MET A 18 11.78 -5.33 37.89
CA MET A 18 11.07 -6.21 36.97
C MET A 18 11.48 -5.84 35.55
N LYS A 19 12.58 -6.46 35.11
CA LYS A 19 13.01 -6.52 33.72
C LYS A 19 11.83 -7.08 32.92
N TRP A 20 11.08 -6.20 32.27
CA TRP A 20 10.08 -6.58 31.28
C TRP A 20 10.82 -7.43 30.25
N ARG A 21 10.72 -8.76 30.37
CA ARG A 21 11.10 -9.68 29.31
C ARG A 21 10.15 -9.37 28.18
N SER A 22 10.54 -8.45 27.29
CA SER A 22 9.90 -8.27 26.00
C SER A 22 9.78 -9.66 25.40
N ARG A 23 8.56 -10.21 25.38
CA ARG A 23 8.32 -11.59 24.95
C ARG A 23 8.63 -11.60 23.46
N VAL A 24 9.86 -11.96 23.12
CA VAL A 24 10.34 -12.04 21.73
C VAL A 24 9.41 -13.00 21.02
N GLN A 25 8.61 -12.48 20.09
CA GLN A 25 7.62 -13.27 19.36
C GLN A 25 8.36 -14.03 18.28
N LYS A 26 8.91 -15.20 18.62
CA LYS A 26 9.56 -16.09 17.64
C LYS A 26 8.53 -16.58 16.62
N CYS A 27 8.88 -16.49 15.34
CA CYS A 27 8.07 -16.99 14.25
C CYS A 27 8.65 -18.32 13.74
N ILE A 28 7.79 -19.33 13.60
CA ILE A 28 8.20 -20.64 13.08
C ILE A 28 8.45 -20.60 11.57
N VAL A 29 7.80 -19.66 10.86
CA VAL A 29 7.81 -19.62 9.40
C VAL A 29 9.09 -18.97 8.87
N CYS A 30 9.37 -17.72 9.27
CA CYS A 30 10.60 -17.03 8.88
C CYS A 30 11.80 -17.36 9.79
N ARG A 31 11.59 -18.17 10.84
CA ARG A 31 12.57 -18.49 11.91
C ARG A 31 13.14 -17.26 12.65
N GLY A 32 12.55 -16.09 12.43
CA GLY A 32 12.97 -14.80 12.99
C GLY A 32 12.23 -14.40 14.27
N SER A 33 12.58 -13.21 14.76
CA SER A 33 11.99 -12.58 15.94
C SER A 33 11.17 -11.36 15.55
N HIS A 34 9.95 -11.25 16.04
CA HIS A 34 9.06 -10.12 15.77
C HIS A 34 8.92 -9.19 16.97
N LYS A 35 8.77 -7.89 16.68
CA LYS A 35 8.55 -6.83 17.67
C LYS A 35 7.20 -6.95 18.37
N SER A 36 6.20 -7.54 17.72
CA SER A 36 4.83 -7.68 18.23
C SER A 36 4.18 -8.98 17.74
N ARG A 37 3.07 -9.37 18.38
CA ARG A 37 2.23 -10.50 17.95
C ARG A 37 1.63 -10.24 16.56
N THR A 38 1.14 -9.03 16.31
CA THR A 38 0.61 -8.63 14.99
C THR A 38 1.63 -8.78 13.87
N SER A 39 2.87 -8.36 14.09
CA SER A 39 3.95 -8.53 13.11
C SER A 39 4.25 -10.00 12.82
N LYS A 40 4.19 -10.86 13.84
CA LYS A 40 4.34 -12.32 13.67
C LYS A 40 3.18 -12.90 12.86
N ASP A 41 1.95 -12.53 13.19
CA ASP A 41 0.74 -13.04 12.52
C ASP A 41 0.72 -12.61 11.05
N VAL A 42 1.06 -11.35 10.74
CA VAL A 42 1.22 -10.85 9.36
C VAL A 42 2.30 -11.62 8.60
N CYS A 43 3.45 -11.89 9.23
CA CYS A 43 4.51 -12.67 8.61
C CYS A 43 4.07 -14.10 8.30
N GLN A 44 3.40 -14.77 9.25
CA GLN A 44 2.88 -16.12 9.04
C GLN A 44 1.83 -16.16 7.93
N ALA A 45 0.90 -15.21 7.90
CA ALA A 45 -0.09 -15.08 6.84
C ALA A 45 0.57 -14.85 5.47
N ALA A 46 1.54 -13.93 5.37
CA ALA A 46 2.24 -13.63 4.13
C ALA A 46 2.96 -14.87 3.56
N HIS A 47 3.66 -15.63 4.39
CA HIS A 47 4.31 -16.85 3.94
C HIS A 47 3.33 -17.95 3.53
N LEU A 48 2.18 -18.08 4.21
CA LEU A 48 1.14 -19.03 3.81
C LEU A 48 0.54 -18.66 2.45
N LEU A 49 0.26 -17.37 2.23
CA LEU A 49 -0.25 -16.85 0.96
C LEU A 49 0.74 -17.07 -0.19
N LEU A 50 2.04 -16.83 0.05
CA LEU A 50 3.10 -17.09 -0.92
C LEU A 50 3.32 -18.59 -1.19
N GLY A 51 2.91 -19.46 -0.26
CA GLY A 51 2.98 -20.92 -0.40
C GLY A 51 1.77 -21.54 -1.10
N VAL A 52 0.74 -20.75 -1.42
CA VAL A 52 -0.40 -21.22 -2.21
C VAL A 52 0.11 -21.57 -3.60
N LYS A 53 -0.08 -22.83 -4.02
CA LYS A 53 0.21 -23.27 -5.38
C LYS A 53 -0.81 -22.62 -6.32
N THR A 54 -0.50 -21.44 -6.82
CA THR A 54 -1.21 -20.83 -7.94
C THR A 54 -0.82 -21.61 -9.18
N THR A 55 -1.76 -22.35 -9.77
CA THR A 55 -1.54 -23.00 -11.07
C THR A 55 -1.32 -21.90 -12.09
N THR A 56 -0.09 -21.74 -12.56
CA THR A 56 0.28 -20.82 -13.64
C THR A 56 -0.46 -21.19 -14.93
N PRO A 57 -1.31 -20.33 -15.50
CA PRO A 57 -1.73 -20.46 -16.87
C PRO A 57 -0.76 -19.67 -17.74
N LEU A 58 0.44 -20.19 -17.93
CA LEU A 58 1.38 -19.64 -18.90
C LEU A 58 2.23 -20.76 -19.48
N GLU A 59 1.58 -21.61 -20.26
CA GLU A 59 2.02 -21.90 -21.62
C GLU A 59 0.85 -22.52 -22.40
N GLY A 60 0.77 -22.21 -23.69
CA GLY A 60 -0.43 -22.34 -24.50
C GLY A 60 -1.08 -23.71 -24.47
N LYS A 61 -2.35 -23.76 -24.03
CA LYS A 61 -3.30 -24.76 -24.50
C LYS A 61 -4.72 -24.21 -24.41
N THR A 62 -5.26 -23.82 -25.57
CA THR A 62 -6.70 -23.80 -25.82
C THR A 62 -7.27 -25.20 -25.61
N THR A 63 -8.57 -25.28 -25.29
CA THR A 63 -9.46 -26.46 -25.21
C THR A 63 -9.65 -27.07 -23.82
N THR A 64 -10.59 -26.53 -23.05
CA THR A 64 -11.91 -27.14 -22.74
C THR A 64 -12.62 -26.33 -21.64
N PRO A 65 -13.98 -26.28 -21.63
CA PRO A 65 -14.74 -25.63 -20.59
C PRO A 65 -14.85 -26.59 -19.40
N GLN A 66 -13.91 -26.50 -18.46
CA GLN A 66 -13.91 -27.35 -17.27
C GLN A 66 -13.54 -26.56 -16.01
N ASP A 67 -14.60 -26.24 -15.27
CA ASP A 67 -14.73 -26.27 -13.82
C ASP A 67 -14.14 -25.11 -12.99
N GLY A 68 -15.02 -24.16 -12.66
CA GLY A 68 -15.12 -23.60 -11.31
C GLY A 68 -13.97 -22.72 -10.79
N ASN A 69 -12.95 -22.44 -11.59
CA ASN A 69 -11.86 -21.58 -11.14
C ASN A 69 -12.26 -20.11 -11.25
N SER A 70 -12.99 -19.61 -10.24
CA SER A 70 -13.11 -18.18 -10.01
C SER A 70 -11.72 -17.64 -9.71
N ASN A 71 -11.01 -17.16 -10.74
CA ASN A 71 -9.77 -16.40 -10.63
C ASN A 71 -10.05 -15.18 -9.74
N SER A 72 -9.88 -15.37 -8.43
CA SER A 72 -10.07 -14.29 -7.47
C SER A 72 -8.88 -13.35 -7.59
N VAL A 73 -9.12 -12.04 -7.46
CA VAL A 73 -8.06 -11.01 -7.39
C VAL A 73 -6.98 -11.38 -6.35
N LEU A 74 -7.35 -12.14 -5.32
CA LEU A 74 -6.46 -12.67 -4.31
C LEU A 74 -5.45 -13.69 -4.88
N PHE A 75 -5.86 -14.59 -5.78
CA PHE A 75 -4.96 -15.53 -6.44
C PHE A 75 -3.98 -14.81 -7.37
N ASP A 76 -4.46 -13.86 -8.16
CA ASP A 76 -3.60 -13.05 -9.03
C ASP A 76 -2.61 -12.22 -8.20
N ALA A 77 -3.06 -11.65 -7.09
CA ALA A 77 -2.18 -10.94 -6.16
C ALA A 77 -1.11 -11.85 -5.55
N CYS A 78 -1.46 -13.08 -5.14
CA CYS A 78 -0.50 -14.05 -4.62
C CYS A 78 0.51 -14.48 -5.69
N LEU A 79 0.04 -14.71 -6.93
CA LEU A 79 0.89 -15.04 -8.06
C LEU A 79 1.88 -13.90 -8.35
N LEU A 80 1.40 -12.66 -8.49
CA LEU A 80 2.25 -11.49 -8.69
C LEU A 80 3.24 -11.28 -7.55
N ALA A 81 2.82 -11.50 -6.29
CA ALA A 81 3.72 -11.43 -5.14
C ALA A 81 4.81 -12.52 -5.19
N SER A 82 4.47 -13.72 -5.66
CA SER A 82 5.43 -14.82 -5.82
C SER A 82 6.43 -14.57 -6.96
N GLU A 83 5.97 -14.05 -8.11
CA GLU A 83 6.82 -13.71 -9.25
C GLU A 83 7.72 -12.52 -8.93
N SER A 84 7.19 -11.48 -8.27
CA SER A 84 7.98 -10.32 -7.88
C SER A 84 9.08 -10.66 -6.86
N ASN A 85 8.87 -11.68 -6.02
CA ASN A 85 9.90 -12.19 -5.09
C ASN A 85 11.05 -12.94 -5.77
N LYS A 86 10.91 -13.35 -7.04
CA LYS A 86 12.00 -13.93 -7.82
C LYS A 86 12.94 -12.87 -8.41
N LEU A 87 12.51 -11.60 -8.42
CA LEU A 87 13.31 -10.49 -8.90
C LEU A 87 14.36 -10.08 -7.86
N GLU A 88 15.50 -9.59 -8.35
CA GLU A 88 16.47 -8.89 -7.52
C GLU A 88 15.81 -7.70 -6.80
N THR A 89 16.31 -7.36 -5.61
CA THR A 89 15.65 -6.38 -4.72
C THR A 89 15.44 -5.04 -5.39
N THR A 90 16.42 -4.57 -6.18
CA THR A 90 16.33 -3.31 -6.94
C THR A 90 15.25 -3.39 -8.02
N ALA A 91 15.27 -4.43 -8.85
CA ALA A 91 14.29 -4.64 -9.91
C ALA A 91 12.85 -4.78 -9.36
N ARG A 92 12.67 -5.45 -8.22
CA ARG A 92 11.37 -5.55 -7.54
C ARG A 92 10.85 -4.18 -7.13
N TRP A 93 11.70 -3.34 -6.52
CA TRP A 93 11.30 -1.98 -6.12
C TRP A 93 11.03 -1.08 -7.32
N GLU A 94 11.80 -1.19 -8.41
CA GLU A 94 11.52 -0.48 -9.65
C GLU A 94 10.16 -0.84 -10.24
N LEU A 95 9.80 -2.13 -10.26
CA LEU A 95 8.48 -2.58 -10.69
C LEU A 95 7.36 -1.98 -9.83
N ILE A 96 7.50 -2.07 -8.50
CA ILE A 96 6.52 -1.49 -7.56
C ILE A 96 6.37 0.02 -7.78
N ASN A 97 7.48 0.74 -7.94
CA ASN A 97 7.47 2.17 -8.20
C ASN A 97 6.75 2.52 -9.50
N LYS A 98 6.96 1.76 -10.57
CA LYS A 98 6.27 1.96 -11.86
C LYS A 98 4.76 1.75 -11.73
N VAL A 99 4.33 0.66 -11.10
CA VAL A 99 2.91 0.36 -10.89
C VAL A 99 2.23 1.45 -10.06
N TRP A 100 2.88 1.94 -9.00
CA TRP A 100 2.34 3.05 -8.21
C TRP A 100 2.29 4.36 -8.99
N ALA A 101 3.32 4.67 -9.79
CA ALA A 101 3.32 5.84 -10.64
C ALA A 101 2.18 5.79 -11.67
N GLU A 102 1.96 4.65 -12.32
CA GLU A 102 0.85 4.44 -13.26
C GLU A 102 -0.51 4.58 -12.56
N ALA A 103 -0.68 3.98 -11.38
CA ALA A 103 -1.92 4.10 -10.60
C ALA A 103 -2.21 5.56 -10.20
N LEU A 104 -1.18 6.32 -9.79
CA LEU A 104 -1.30 7.74 -9.45
C LEU A 104 -1.64 8.59 -10.68
N LEU A 105 -0.97 8.34 -11.81
CA LEU A 105 -1.24 9.03 -13.07
C LEU A 105 -2.66 8.73 -13.55
N TYR A 106 -3.09 7.47 -13.48
CA TYR A 106 -4.45 7.06 -13.83
C TYR A 106 -5.49 7.73 -12.93
N ALA A 107 -5.27 7.74 -11.61
CA ALA A 107 -6.15 8.39 -10.67
C ALA A 107 -6.24 9.90 -10.93
N ALA A 108 -5.10 10.56 -11.20
CA ALA A 108 -5.06 11.97 -11.54
C ALA A 108 -5.78 12.25 -12.87
N TYR A 109 -5.51 11.46 -13.91
CA TYR A 109 -6.14 11.58 -15.23
C TYR A 109 -7.66 11.35 -15.19
N SER A 110 -8.13 10.41 -14.36
CA SER A 110 -9.54 10.04 -14.26
C SER A 110 -10.38 10.99 -13.41
N CYS A 111 -9.76 11.94 -12.70
CA CYS A 111 -10.49 12.97 -11.95
C CYS A 111 -11.00 14.07 -12.90
N GLU A 112 -12.32 14.20 -13.08
CA GLU A 112 -12.93 15.26 -13.89
C GLU A 112 -12.72 16.64 -13.26
N GLY A 113 -12.34 17.64 -14.09
CA GLY A 113 -11.76 18.91 -13.64
C GLY A 113 -12.64 19.83 -12.78
N TYR A 114 -13.95 19.58 -12.66
CA TYR A 114 -14.87 20.44 -11.87
C TYR A 114 -14.95 20.05 -10.38
N GLU A 115 -14.80 18.77 -10.04
CA GLU A 115 -14.76 18.30 -8.64
C GLU A 115 -13.38 18.55 -7.98
N HIS A 116 -12.40 19.01 -8.76
CA HIS A 116 -11.01 19.13 -8.33
C HIS A 116 -10.67 20.48 -7.66
N SER A 117 -11.28 21.61 -8.09
CA SER A 117 -11.02 22.92 -7.45
C SER A 117 -11.54 22.98 -6.00
N LYS A 118 -12.61 22.24 -5.69
CA LYS A 118 -13.18 22.17 -4.34
C LYS A 118 -12.30 21.37 -3.37
N ARG A 119 -11.76 20.22 -3.81
CA ARG A 119 -10.85 19.38 -2.98
C ARG A 119 -9.43 19.93 -2.85
N LEU A 120 -9.01 20.82 -3.74
CA LEU A 120 -7.78 21.61 -3.57
C LEU A 120 -7.80 22.48 -2.31
N SER A 121 -8.98 22.95 -1.89
CA SER A 121 -9.14 23.72 -0.65
C SER A 121 -9.15 22.87 0.63
N GLU A 122 -9.26 21.54 0.49
CA GLU A 122 -9.46 20.59 1.60
C GLU A 122 -8.28 19.64 1.83
N GLY A 123 -7.18 19.75 1.06
CA GLY A 123 -5.92 19.05 1.36
C GLY A 123 -5.62 17.78 0.54
N GLY A 124 -5.84 17.81 -0.77
CA GLY A 124 -5.37 16.77 -1.70
C GLY A 124 -4.09 17.15 -2.45
N GLU A 125 -2.95 17.31 -1.77
CA GLU A 125 -1.76 17.93 -2.35
C GLU A 125 -1.18 17.12 -3.53
N LEU A 126 -0.77 15.87 -3.32
CA LEU A 126 0.00 15.14 -4.36
C LEU A 126 -0.77 14.94 -5.67
N LEU A 127 -2.01 14.45 -5.60
CA LEU A 127 -2.78 14.12 -6.80
C LEU A 127 -3.13 15.38 -7.62
N SER A 128 -3.31 16.52 -6.95
CA SER A 128 -3.58 17.80 -7.62
C SER A 128 -2.37 18.37 -8.33
N HIS A 129 -1.17 18.20 -7.75
CA HIS A 129 0.07 18.57 -8.42
C HIS A 129 0.31 17.68 -9.65
N VAL A 130 0.09 16.37 -9.54
CA VAL A 130 0.20 15.44 -10.68
C VAL A 130 -0.81 15.79 -11.78
N TRP A 131 -2.06 16.11 -11.42
CA TRP A 131 -3.06 16.56 -12.38
C TRP A 131 -2.67 17.88 -13.05
N LEU A 132 -2.16 18.87 -12.30
CA LEU A 132 -1.70 20.14 -12.84
C LEU A 132 -0.54 19.94 -13.83
N LEU A 133 0.40 19.04 -13.51
CA LEU A 133 1.47 18.64 -14.43
C LEU A 133 0.89 18.00 -15.70
N LEU A 134 -0.04 17.06 -15.56
CA LEU A 134 -0.71 16.45 -16.72
C LEU A 134 -1.45 17.47 -17.58
N ALA A 135 -2.08 18.48 -16.97
CA ALA A 135 -2.74 19.58 -17.67
C ALA A 135 -1.74 20.50 -18.38
N HIS A 136 -0.61 20.81 -17.74
CA HIS A 136 0.47 21.59 -18.33
C HIS A 136 1.07 20.90 -19.56
N PHE A 137 1.18 19.58 -19.55
CA PHE A 137 1.63 18.80 -20.72
C PHE A 137 0.53 18.54 -21.76
N GLY A 138 -0.70 19.01 -21.54
CA GLY A 138 -1.84 18.78 -22.45
C GLY A 138 -2.34 17.34 -22.50
N ILE A 139 -1.98 16.53 -21.49
CA ILE A 139 -2.34 15.10 -21.37
C ILE A 139 -3.64 14.94 -20.59
N SER A 140 -4.05 15.92 -19.78
CA SER A 140 -5.29 15.83 -19.03
C SER A 140 -6.51 15.81 -19.95
N LYS A 141 -7.55 15.07 -19.55
CA LYS A 141 -8.84 15.06 -20.24
C LYS A 141 -9.37 16.49 -20.18
N LEU A 142 -9.21 17.27 -21.25
CA LEU A 142 -9.93 18.51 -21.44
C LEU A 142 -11.40 18.13 -21.28
N VAL A 143 -12.01 18.54 -20.18
CA VAL A 143 -13.46 18.46 -20.05
C VAL A 143 -13.97 19.22 -21.27
N ASN A 144 -14.51 18.49 -22.24
CA ASN A 144 -15.35 19.08 -23.27
C ASN A 144 -16.57 19.60 -22.53
N THR A 145 -16.43 20.77 -21.90
CA THR A 145 -17.58 21.58 -21.58
C THR A 145 -18.17 21.91 -22.93
N SER A 146 -19.24 21.22 -23.27
CA SER A 146 -20.15 21.61 -24.35
C SER A 146 -20.81 22.98 -24.10
N GLU A 147 -20.31 23.76 -23.14
CA GLU A 147 -20.58 25.18 -23.00
C GLU A 147 -19.41 25.99 -23.56
N ARG A 148 -19.68 26.55 -24.72
CA ARG A 148 -19.02 27.73 -25.28
C ARG A 148 -18.78 28.77 -24.19
N HIS A 149 -17.61 28.79 -23.56
CA HIS A 149 -17.16 29.94 -22.80
C HIS A 149 -16.14 30.73 -23.62
N VAL A 150 -16.66 31.86 -24.10
CA VAL A 150 -16.07 32.97 -24.83
C VAL A 150 -14.55 33.05 -24.69
N THR A 151 -13.86 32.80 -25.80
CA THR A 151 -12.49 33.23 -26.04
C THR A 151 -12.43 34.74 -25.78
N VAL A 152 -11.85 35.16 -24.66
CA VAL A 152 -11.46 36.56 -24.47
C VAL A 152 -10.33 36.81 -25.46
N LYS A 153 -10.69 37.35 -26.63
CA LYS A 153 -9.73 37.86 -27.60
C LYS A 153 -9.00 39.01 -26.92
N LEU A 154 -7.72 38.83 -26.62
CA LEU A 154 -6.82 39.92 -26.31
C LEU A 154 -6.73 40.82 -27.56
N LEU A 155 -7.53 41.88 -27.57
CA LEU A 155 -7.31 43.00 -28.48
C LEU A 155 -6.15 43.80 -27.90
N THR A 156 -4.95 43.59 -28.44
CA THR A 156 -3.85 44.53 -28.32
C THR A 156 -4.17 45.77 -29.16
N LYS A 157 -4.10 46.94 -28.53
CA LYS A 157 -4.27 48.25 -29.17
C LYS A 157 -2.98 48.71 -29.84
#